data_AF-A0A0U1DK82-F1
#
_entry.id   AF-A0A0U1DK82-F1
#
_cell.length_a   1.000
_cell.length_b   1.000
_cell.length_c   1.000
_cell.angle_alpha   90.00
_cell.angle_beta   90.00
_cell.angle_gamma   90.00
#
_symmetry.space_group_name_H-M   'P 1'
#
loop_
_entity.id
_entity.type
_entity.pdbx_description
1 polymer ?
#
loop_
_entity_poly.entity_id
_entity_poly.type
_entity_poly.pdbx_seq_one_letter_code
_entity_poly.pdbx_strand_id
1 'polypeptide(L)' 'MAPASPQTVRTALHVLLQWDDEGNDRQRALELFDAFGSREKTLYANMGGHTGVPQFAGEDAARFFTRHLK' A
#
# COMPACT_ATOMS: atom_id res chain seq x y z
N MET A 1 -9.45 20.96 0.95
CA MET A 1 -8.22 20.55 0.24
C MET A 1 -8.65 19.52 -0.81
N ALA A 2 -8.44 19.76 -2.09
CA ALA A 2 -8.68 18.72 -3.10
C ALA A 2 -7.73 17.55 -2.84
N PRO A 3 -8.14 16.29 -3.08
CA PRO A 3 -7.23 15.15 -2.91
C PRO A 3 -6.00 15.36 -3.80
N ALA A 4 -4.81 15.13 -3.24
CA ALA A 4 -3.59 15.13 -4.03
C ALA A 4 -3.70 14.04 -5.11
N SER A 5 -3.35 14.37 -6.36
CA SER A 5 -3.34 13.37 -7.42
C SER A 5 -2.30 12.29 -7.11
N PRO A 6 -2.56 11.00 -7.37
CA PRO A 6 -1.60 9.92 -7.09
C PRO A 6 -0.20 10.17 -7.68
N GLN A 7 -0.13 10.82 -8.85
CA GLN A 7 1.14 11.13 -9.52
C GLN A 7 2.03 12.12 -8.75
N THR A 8 1.50 12.89 -7.80
CA THR A 8 2.29 13.84 -6.98
C THR A 8 2.84 13.21 -5.70
N VAL A 9 2.41 11.99 -5.36
CA VAL A 9 2.96 11.23 -4.22
C VAL A 9 4.30 10.63 -4.64
N ARG A 10 5.40 11.20 -4.14
CA ARG A 10 6.79 10.85 -4.54
C ARG A 10 7.65 10.23 -3.45
N THR A 11 7.18 10.22 -2.20
CA THR A 11 7.86 9.60 -1.05
C THR A 11 7.86 8.07 -1.17
N ALA A 12 8.77 7.38 -0.46
CA ALA A 12 8.77 5.92 -0.39
C ALA A 12 7.41 5.36 0.10
N LEU A 13 6.94 4.28 -0.51
CA LEU A 13 5.63 3.68 -0.23
C LEU A 13 5.75 2.19 0.13
N HIS A 14 5.06 1.80 1.21
CA HIS A 14 4.77 0.42 1.56
C HIS A 14 3.25 0.23 1.54
N VAL A 15 2.75 -0.52 0.55
CA VAL A 15 1.31 -0.69 0.32
C VAL A 15 0.90 -2.11 0.70
N LEU A 16 -0.13 -2.21 1.53
CA LEU A 16 -0.79 -3.48 1.85
C LEU A 16 -2.08 -3.61 1.04
N LEU A 17 -2.25 -4.74 0.38
CA LEU A 17 -3.45 -5.09 -0.38
C LEU A 17 -4.04 -6.39 0.20
N GLN A 18 -5.32 -6.36 0.54
CA GLN A 18 -6.09 -7.57 0.85
C GLN A 18 -6.74 -8.08 -0.44
N TRP A 19 -6.48 -9.33 -0.80
CA TRP A 19 -6.82 -9.89 -2.12
C TRP A 19 -8.32 -10.11 -2.32
N ASP A 20 -9.01 -10.44 -1.22
CA ASP A 20 -10.43 -10.77 -1.17
C ASP A 20 -11.24 -9.64 -0.49
N ASP A 21 -10.70 -8.41 -0.50
CA ASP A 21 -11.39 -7.24 0.06
C ASP A 21 -12.62 -6.85 -0.76
N GLU A 22 -13.80 -7.23 -0.28
CA GLU A 22 -15.08 -6.88 -0.92
C GLU A 22 -15.38 -5.38 -0.89
N GLY A 23 -14.79 -4.64 0.06
CA GLY A 23 -14.97 -3.20 0.21
C GLY A 23 -14.01 -2.37 -0.64
N ASN A 24 -12.97 -2.98 -1.20
CA ASN A 24 -11.96 -2.31 -2.00
C ASN A 24 -11.64 -3.10 -3.27
N ASP A 25 -12.10 -2.59 -4.41
CA ASP A 25 -11.87 -3.25 -5.70
C ASP A 25 -10.36 -3.43 -5.95
N ARG A 26 -9.96 -4.70 -6.06
CA ARG A 26 -8.55 -5.08 -6.24
C ARG A 26 -7.93 -4.46 -7.48
N GLN A 27 -8.65 -4.40 -8.60
CA GLN A 27 -8.11 -3.84 -9.83
C GLN A 27 -7.88 -2.34 -9.70
N ARG A 28 -8.81 -1.61 -9.07
CA ARG A 28 -8.66 -0.19 -8.76
C ARG A 28 -7.50 0.09 -7.81
N ALA A 29 -7.29 -0.77 -6.82
CA ALA A 29 -6.16 -0.64 -5.91
C ALA A 29 -4.80 -0.84 -6.63
N LEU A 30 -4.73 -1.78 -7.58
CA LEU A 30 -3.55 -1.98 -8.42
C LEU A 30 -3.31 -0.81 -9.39
N GLU A 31 -4.37 -0.29 -10.03
CA GLU A 31 -4.29 0.92 -10.86
C GLU A 31 -3.79 2.14 -10.07
N LEU A 32 -4.26 2.29 -8.83
CA LEU A 32 -3.80 3.35 -7.92
C LEU A 32 -2.32 3.17 -7.56
N PHE A 33 -1.88 1.94 -7.28
CA PHE A 33 -0.47 1.64 -7.03
C PHE A 33 0.41 2.04 -8.21
N ASP A 34 0.00 1.72 -9.43
CA ASP A 34 0.71 2.09 -10.66
C ASP A 34 0.77 3.61 -10.83
N ALA A 35 -0.33 4.32 -10.52
CA ALA A 35 -0.44 5.76 -10.65
C ALA A 35 0.43 6.56 -9.67
N PHE A 36 0.92 5.97 -8.57
CA PHE A 36 1.81 6.67 -7.65
C PHE A 36 3.13 7.06 -8.33
N GLY A 37 3.50 8.34 -8.20
CA GLY A 37 4.74 8.91 -8.74
C GLY A 37 6.02 8.53 -7.98
N SER A 38 5.91 7.69 -6.95
CA SER A 38 7.04 7.22 -6.16
C SER A 38 7.92 6.25 -6.96
N ARG A 39 9.24 6.46 -6.87
CA ARG A 39 10.25 5.56 -7.44
C ARG A 39 10.63 4.42 -6.50
N GLU A 40 10.25 4.53 -5.23
CA GLU A 40 10.48 3.52 -4.20
C GLU A 40 9.12 3.10 -3.65
N LYS A 41 8.51 2.12 -4.30
CA LYS A 41 7.21 1.59 -3.89
C LYS A 41 7.20 0.06 -3.91
N THR A 42 6.60 -0.53 -2.89
CA THR A 42 6.41 -1.99 -2.79
C THR A 42 4.99 -2.28 -2.36
N LEU A 43 4.36 -3.27 -2.99
CA LEU A 43 3.03 -3.77 -2.65
C LEU A 43 3.12 -5.19 -2.12
N TYR A 44 2.48 -5.44 -0.98
CA TYR A 44 2.30 -6.76 -0.39
C TYR A 44 0.83 -7.16 -0.47
N ALA A 45 0.55 -8.20 -1.24
CA ALA A 45 -0.79 -8.78 -1.35
C ALA A 45 -0.92 -9.95 -0.38
N ASN A 46 -1.98 -9.97 0.41
CA ASN A 46 -2.31 -11.06 1.32
C ASN A 46 -3.73 -11.55 1.04
N MET A 47 -3.96 -12.86 1.21
CA MET A 47 -5.31 -13.44 1.17
C MET A 47 -6.13 -12.96 2.37
N GLY A 48 -7.46 -12.86 2.21
CA GLY A 48 -8.38 -12.36 3.23
C GLY A 48 -9.10 -11.08 2.82
N GLY A 49 -10.19 -10.78 3.53
CA GLY A 49 -10.99 -9.56 3.34
C GLY A 49 -10.36 -8.34 4.00
N HIS A 50 -11.09 -7.21 4.01
CA HIS A 50 -10.61 -5.90 4.49
C HIS A 50 -9.86 -5.92 5.83
N THR A 51 -10.36 -6.71 6.79
CA THR A 51 -9.81 -6.83 8.15
C THR A 51 -8.88 -8.04 8.32
N GLY A 52 -8.56 -8.73 7.24
CA GLY A 52 -7.77 -9.97 7.18
C GLY A 52 -6.25 -9.78 7.14
N VAL A 53 -5.74 -8.57 7.40
CA VAL A 53 -4.30 -8.30 7.37
C VAL A 53 -3.57 -9.24 8.34
N PRO A 54 -2.65 -10.09 7.86
CA PRO A 54 -1.98 -11.05 8.71
C PRO A 54 -1.01 -10.37 9.67
N GLN A 55 -0.82 -10.94 10.87
CA GLN A 55 0.01 -10.35 11.91
C GLN A 55 1.45 -10.07 11.46
N PHE A 56 2.04 -10.95 10.65
CA PHE A 56 3.41 -10.79 10.14
C PHE A 56 3.57 -9.55 9.25
N ALA A 57 2.51 -9.04 8.62
CA ALA A 57 2.60 -7.84 7.78
C ALA A 57 3.00 -6.60 8.59
N GLY A 58 2.70 -6.59 9.89
CA GLY A 58 3.17 -5.55 10.82
C GLY A 58 4.69 -5.50 10.95
N GLU A 59 5.38 -6.65 10.86
CA GLU A 59 6.85 -6.69 10.92
C GLU A 59 7.48 -6.07 9.67
N ASP A 60 6.92 -6.32 8.49
CA ASP A 60 7.38 -5.72 7.24
C ASP A 60 7.19 -4.20 7.25
N ALA A 61 6.05 -3.72 7.76
CA ALA A 61 5.81 -2.30 7.94
C ALA A 61 6.80 -1.67 8.94
N ALA A 62 7.08 -2.33 10.07
CA ALA A 62 8.07 -1.86 11.05
C ALA A 62 9.49 -1.77 10.46
N ARG A 63 9.89 -2.78 9.68
CA ARG A 63 11.16 -2.77 8.93
C ARG A 63 11.20 -1.65 7.90
N PHE A 64 10.09 -1.37 7.21
CA PHE A 64 9.99 -0.25 6.27
C PHE A 64 10.22 1.09 6.98
N PHE A 65 9.51 1.36 8.08
CA PHE A 65 9.68 2.61 8.83
C PHE A 65 11.10 2.79 9.36
N THR A 66 11.71 1.73 9.90
CA THR A 66 13.10 1.76 10.39
C THR A 66 14.10 2.21 9.33
N ARG A 67 13.87 1.87 8.05
CA ARG A 67 14.76 2.28 6.95
C ARG A 67 14.57 3.74 6.50
N HIS A 68 13.39 4.32 6.70
CA HIS A 68 12.99 5.57 6.04
C HIS A 68 12.72 6.74 7.00
N LEU A 69 12.40 6.48 8.26
CA LEU A 69 12.18 7.52 9.26
C LEU A 69 13.48 7.75 10.03
N LYS A 70 13.97 8.99 10.01
CA LYS A 70 15.13 9.47 10.75
C LYS A 70 14.75 10.77 11.46
#